data_AF-A0A7D4YQS7-F1
#
_entry.id   AF-A0A7D4YQS7-F1
#
_cell.length_a   1.000
_cell.length_b   1.000
_cell.length_c   1.000
_cell.angle_alpha   90.00
_cell.angle_beta   90.00
_cell.angle_gamma   90.00
#
_symmetry.space_group_name_H-M   'P 1'
#
loop_
_entity.id
_entity.type
_entity.pdbx_description
1 polymer ?
#
loop_
_entity_poly.entity_id
_entity_poly.type
_entity_poly.pdbx_seq_one_letter_code
_entity_poly.pdbx_strand_id
1 'polypeptide(L)'
;MPDRIPSDHASVRTERAEVARSGGTRRPCLRLPADLTLDPGSFVRVVVDGEEYHAEIRDDRSGFLLRGAYDLKSEARDPGRAANRLVEWLQEQGREQGDPVEVDEIDPGERYGLRLPGERAFYRDTSGPGGSLQDIASDLDGGRGSDDADPFDLD
;
A
#
# COMPACT_ATOMS: atom_id res chain seq x y z
N MET A 1 -17.41 19.36 3.92
CA MET A 1 -18.07 18.10 3.51
C MET A 1 -16.96 17.20 3.04
N PRO A 2 -16.81 15.94 3.50
CA PRO A 2 -15.87 15.04 2.86
C PRO A 2 -16.43 14.76 1.48
N ASP A 3 -15.79 15.31 0.45
CA ASP A 3 -16.10 14.95 -0.92
C ASP A 3 -15.79 13.44 -1.05
N ARG A 4 -16.67 12.69 -1.71
CA ARG A 4 -16.46 11.26 -1.93
C ARG A 4 -16.24 11.08 -3.42
N ILE A 5 -15.09 10.51 -3.76
CA ILE A 5 -14.70 10.26 -5.13
C ILE A 5 -15.18 8.85 -5.51
N PRO A 6 -16.13 8.70 -6.45
CA PRO A 6 -16.50 7.39 -6.96
C PRO A 6 -15.36 6.78 -7.79
N SER A 7 -15.28 5.45 -7.86
CA SER A 7 -14.26 4.74 -8.66
C SER A 7 -14.31 5.09 -10.15
N ASP A 8 -15.47 5.46 -10.68
CA ASP A 8 -15.67 5.91 -12.07
C ASP A 8 -15.39 7.41 -12.30
N HIS A 9 -14.88 8.11 -11.29
CA HIS A 9 -14.54 9.53 -11.42
C HIS A 9 -13.33 9.73 -12.34
N ALA A 10 -13.31 10.84 -13.11
CA ALA A 10 -12.26 11.11 -14.10
C ALA A 10 -10.85 11.31 -13.48
N SER A 11 -10.76 11.57 -12.17
CA SER A 11 -9.49 11.68 -11.45
C SER A 11 -8.94 10.33 -10.98
N VAL A 12 -9.74 9.27 -11.04
CA VAL A 12 -9.35 7.91 -10.64
C VAL A 12 -8.94 7.16 -11.89
N ARG A 13 -7.72 6.62 -11.89
CA ARG A 13 -7.22 5.79 -12.98
C ARG A 13 -7.35 4.32 -12.58
N THR A 14 -8.25 3.60 -13.21
CA THR A 14 -8.41 2.16 -12.99
C THR A 14 -7.49 1.38 -13.93
N GLU A 15 -6.70 0.49 -13.36
CA GLU A 15 -5.92 -0.50 -14.07
C GLU A 15 -6.30 -1.92 -13.65
N ARG A 16 -6.02 -2.90 -14.50
CA ARG A 16 -6.30 -4.31 -14.20
C ARG A 16 -5.06 -4.98 -13.63
N ALA A 17 -5.19 -5.49 -12.42
CA ALA A 17 -4.22 -6.35 -11.77
C ALA A 17 -4.66 -7.83 -11.80
N GLU A 18 -3.74 -8.71 -11.49
CA GLU A 18 -3.97 -10.16 -11.48
C GLU A 18 -3.53 -10.76 -10.15
N VAL A 19 -4.35 -11.63 -9.60
CA VAL A 19 -3.96 -12.43 -8.44
C VAL A 19 -2.85 -13.40 -8.85
N ALA A 20 -1.73 -13.33 -8.16
CA ALA A 20 -0.59 -14.19 -8.34
C ALA A 20 -0.34 -15.03 -7.09
N ARG A 21 0.58 -15.98 -7.19
CA ARG A 21 1.12 -16.72 -6.05
C ARG A 21 2.62 -16.53 -6.05
N SER A 22 3.17 -16.00 -4.95
CA SER A 22 4.60 -15.74 -4.83
C SER A 22 5.21 -16.43 -3.61
N GLY A 23 6.43 -16.93 -3.76
CA GLY A 23 7.19 -17.64 -2.73
C GLY A 23 6.87 -19.13 -2.60
N GLY A 24 7.73 -19.86 -1.86
CA GLY A 24 7.60 -21.31 -1.66
C GLY A 24 6.32 -21.74 -0.92
N THR A 25 5.67 -20.81 -0.22
CA THR A 25 4.40 -21.03 0.49
C THR A 25 3.17 -20.76 -0.37
N ARG A 26 3.32 -20.38 -1.65
CA ARG A 26 2.21 -20.11 -2.60
C ARG A 26 1.17 -19.13 -2.07
N ARG A 27 1.57 -18.20 -1.20
CA ARG A 27 0.65 -17.20 -0.64
C ARG A 27 0.08 -16.33 -1.77
N PRO A 28 -1.24 -16.07 -1.78
CA PRO A 28 -1.84 -15.11 -2.70
C PRO A 28 -1.16 -13.75 -2.57
N CYS A 29 -0.93 -13.12 -3.70
CA CYS A 29 -0.44 -11.74 -3.80
C CYS A 29 -1.08 -11.10 -5.03
N LEU A 30 -0.93 -9.78 -5.18
CA LEU A 30 -1.46 -9.07 -6.34
C LEU A 30 -0.31 -8.60 -7.22
N ARG A 31 -0.37 -8.95 -8.50
CA ARG A 31 0.53 -8.44 -9.53
C ARG A 31 -0.06 -7.20 -10.14
N LEU A 32 0.66 -6.10 -10.00
CA LEU A 32 0.25 -4.78 -10.45
C LEU A 32 0.89 -4.46 -11.80
N PRO A 33 0.14 -3.80 -12.71
CA PRO A 33 0.70 -3.36 -13.99
C PRO A 33 1.75 -2.27 -13.78
N ALA A 34 2.72 -2.21 -14.69
CA ALA A 34 3.81 -1.23 -14.65
C ALA A 34 3.35 0.20 -15.00
N ASP A 35 2.13 0.36 -15.52
CA ASP A 35 1.53 1.63 -15.89
C ASP A 35 1.07 2.50 -14.70
N LEU A 36 1.06 1.93 -13.49
CA LEU A 36 0.77 2.63 -12.24
C LEU A 36 1.99 3.43 -11.76
N THR A 37 1.73 4.53 -11.06
CA THR A 37 2.77 5.42 -10.53
C THR A 37 3.34 4.86 -9.23
N LEU A 38 4.03 3.72 -9.30
CA LEU A 38 4.54 2.99 -8.14
C LEU A 38 6.06 2.96 -8.12
N ASP A 39 6.62 3.02 -6.90
CA ASP A 39 8.07 2.96 -6.66
C ASP A 39 8.42 1.72 -5.82
N PRO A 40 9.31 0.82 -6.28
CA PRO A 40 9.69 -0.34 -5.50
C PRO A 40 10.33 0.03 -4.15
N GLY A 41 9.88 -0.63 -3.08
CA GLY A 41 10.30 -0.36 -1.70
C GLY A 41 9.53 0.79 -1.04
N SER A 42 8.64 1.46 -1.76
CA SER A 42 7.74 2.46 -1.16
C SER A 42 6.58 1.80 -0.42
N PHE A 43 5.95 2.59 0.45
CA PHE A 43 4.76 2.19 1.20
C PHE A 43 3.58 3.04 0.76
N VAL A 44 2.51 2.38 0.32
CA VAL A 44 1.28 3.02 -0.13
C VAL A 44 0.12 2.66 0.78
N ARG A 45 -0.93 3.47 0.71
CA ARG A 45 -2.23 3.19 1.33
C ARG A 45 -3.10 2.44 0.34
N VAL A 46 -3.72 1.36 0.79
CA VAL A 46 -4.59 0.50 -0.01
C VAL A 46 -5.96 0.44 0.63
N VAL A 47 -6.99 0.81 -0.12
CA VAL A 47 -8.37 0.73 0.32
C VAL A 47 -9.00 -0.56 -0.18
N VAL A 48 -9.43 -1.44 0.73
CA VAL A 48 -10.08 -2.72 0.44
C VAL A 48 -11.40 -2.77 1.23
N ASP A 49 -12.50 -3.05 0.55
CA ASP A 49 -13.86 -3.04 1.15
C ASP A 49 -14.19 -1.73 1.93
N GLY A 50 -13.62 -0.61 1.49
CA GLY A 50 -13.79 0.70 2.12
C GLY A 50 -12.94 0.96 3.36
N GLU A 51 -12.15 -0.02 3.81
CA GLU A 51 -11.16 0.14 4.87
C GLU A 51 -9.76 0.40 4.31
N GLU A 52 -8.96 1.22 5.00
CA GLU A 52 -7.62 1.62 4.54
C GLU A 52 -6.54 0.85 5.30
N TYR A 53 -5.57 0.34 4.55
CA TYR A 53 -4.47 -0.46 5.01
C TYR A 53 -3.14 0.02 4.42
N HIS A 54 -2.03 -0.46 4.93
CA HIS A 54 -0.69 -0.18 4.46
C HIS A 54 -0.09 -1.36 3.71
N ALA A 55 0.54 -1.10 2.58
CA ALA A 55 1.21 -2.11 1.78
C ALA A 55 2.57 -1.63 1.29
N GLU A 56 3.52 -2.54 1.20
CA GLU A 56 4.82 -2.30 0.58
C GLU A 56 4.78 -2.73 -0.89
N ILE A 57 5.28 -1.86 -1.77
CA ILE A 57 5.46 -2.16 -3.18
C ILE A 57 6.76 -2.93 -3.36
N ARG A 58 6.69 -4.11 -3.98
CA ARG A 58 7.88 -4.89 -4.32
C ARG A 58 8.07 -4.93 -5.84
N ASP A 59 9.32 -4.97 -6.26
CA ASP A 59 9.68 -5.22 -7.65
C ASP A 59 9.36 -6.67 -8.05
N ASP A 60 8.84 -6.85 -9.27
CA ASP A 60 8.65 -8.15 -9.90
C ASP A 60 9.03 -8.11 -11.39
N ARG A 61 9.32 -9.27 -11.98
CA ARG A 61 9.78 -9.38 -13.37
C ARG A 61 8.82 -8.83 -14.43
N SER A 62 7.57 -8.53 -14.12
CA SER A 62 6.65 -7.90 -15.07
C SER A 62 5.85 -6.73 -14.49
N GLY A 63 6.43 -6.01 -13.53
CA GLY A 63 5.83 -4.83 -12.94
C GLY A 63 6.04 -4.81 -11.45
N PHE A 64 4.97 -4.60 -10.70
CA PHE A 64 5.04 -4.53 -9.24
C PHE A 64 4.24 -5.64 -8.57
N LEU A 65 4.59 -5.92 -7.32
CA LEU A 65 3.95 -6.96 -6.53
C LEU A 65 3.52 -6.40 -5.18
N LEU A 66 2.23 -6.54 -4.89
CA LEU A 66 1.65 -6.29 -3.59
C LEU A 66 1.54 -7.62 -2.85
N ARG A 67 2.40 -7.85 -1.84
CA ARG A 67 2.38 -9.12 -1.08
C ARG A 67 1.35 -9.16 0.04
N GLY A 68 0.87 -8.01 0.48
CA GLY A 68 -0.10 -7.92 1.56
C GLY A 68 -0.54 -6.50 1.81
N ALA A 69 -1.60 -6.39 2.59
CA ALA A 69 -2.10 -5.15 3.15
C ALA A 69 -2.29 -5.36 4.66
N TYR A 70 -1.86 -4.40 5.47
CA TYR A 70 -1.78 -4.51 6.92
C TYR A 70 -2.37 -3.28 7.61
N ASP A 71 -2.76 -3.43 8.87
CA ASP A 71 -3.39 -2.35 9.63
C ASP A 71 -2.39 -1.19 9.90
N LEU A 72 -1.09 -1.49 10.05
CA LEU A 72 -0.05 -0.50 10.30
C LEU A 72 1.10 -0.52 9.27
N LYS A 73 1.72 0.65 9.02
CA LYS A 73 2.92 0.76 8.17
C LYS A 73 4.10 -0.07 8.68
N SER A 74 4.26 -0.17 10.00
CA SER A 74 5.29 -1.01 10.62
C SER A 74 5.10 -2.49 10.31
N GLU A 75 3.85 -2.96 10.26
CA GLU A 75 3.51 -4.34 9.88
C GLU A 75 3.72 -4.58 8.40
N ALA A 76 3.45 -3.59 7.53
CA ALA A 76 3.82 -3.70 6.13
C ALA A 76 5.34 -3.86 5.94
N ARG A 77 6.14 -3.20 6.78
CA ARG A 77 7.61 -3.25 6.73
C ARG A 77 8.16 -4.56 7.29
N ASP A 78 7.63 -5.03 8.40
CA ASP A 78 7.94 -6.32 9.01
C ASP A 78 6.65 -7.11 9.28
N PRO A 79 6.17 -7.89 8.29
CA PRO A 79 4.86 -8.53 8.39
C PRO A 79 4.79 -9.68 9.38
N GLY A 80 5.92 -10.16 9.92
CA GLY A 80 6.03 -11.13 11.01
C GLY A 80 4.81 -12.08 11.18
N ARG A 81 3.93 -11.74 12.13
CA ARG A 81 2.65 -12.43 12.40
C ARG A 81 1.41 -11.55 12.16
N ALA A 82 1.57 -10.39 11.54
CA ALA A 82 0.47 -9.47 11.27
C ALA A 82 -0.57 -10.11 10.35
N ALA A 83 -1.83 -9.73 10.53
CA ALA A 83 -2.93 -10.18 9.68
C ALA A 83 -2.77 -9.56 8.29
N ASN A 84 -2.72 -10.40 7.26
CA ASN A 84 -2.60 -9.93 5.89
C ASN A 84 -4.00 -9.78 5.29
N ARG A 85 -4.56 -8.57 5.41
CA ARG A 85 -5.92 -8.20 4.99
C ARG A 85 -6.18 -8.42 3.51
N LEU A 86 -5.15 -8.24 2.66
CA LEU A 86 -5.24 -8.56 1.24
C LEU A 86 -5.52 -10.05 1.03
N VAL A 87 -4.79 -10.92 1.74
CA VAL A 87 -4.93 -12.36 1.60
C VAL A 87 -6.26 -12.85 2.17
N GLU A 88 -6.72 -12.26 3.28
CA GLU A 88 -8.06 -12.51 3.84
C GLU A 88 -9.14 -12.14 2.81
N TRP A 89 -9.10 -10.91 2.31
CA TRP A 89 -10.05 -10.42 1.31
C TRP A 89 -10.08 -11.28 0.05
N LEU A 90 -8.91 -11.63 -0.52
CA LEU A 90 -8.84 -12.50 -1.70
C LEU A 90 -9.48 -13.87 -1.45
N GLN A 91 -9.29 -14.46 -0.26
CA GLN A 91 -9.89 -15.74 0.10
C GLN A 91 -11.40 -15.62 0.32
N GLU A 92 -11.85 -14.57 0.99
CA GLU A 92 -13.27 -14.28 1.22
C GLU A 92 -14.03 -14.11 -0.12
N GLN A 93 -13.39 -13.46 -1.09
CA GLN A 93 -13.92 -13.29 -2.44
C GLN A 93 -13.70 -14.52 -3.35
N GLY A 94 -13.09 -15.59 -2.84
CA GLY A 94 -12.83 -16.82 -3.58
C GLY A 94 -11.88 -16.66 -4.77
N ARG A 95 -10.93 -15.74 -4.69
CA ARG A 95 -10.01 -15.42 -5.78
C ARG A 95 -8.78 -16.32 -5.81
N GLU A 96 -8.50 -16.83 -7.00
CA GLU A 96 -7.38 -17.71 -7.28
C GLU A 96 -6.36 -17.06 -8.21
N GLN A 97 -5.23 -17.76 -8.41
CA GLN A 97 -4.21 -17.30 -9.34
C GLN A 97 -4.80 -17.10 -10.75
N GLY A 98 -4.52 -15.97 -11.37
CA GLY A 98 -5.05 -15.59 -12.67
C GLY A 98 -6.34 -14.76 -12.59
N ASP A 99 -6.97 -14.67 -11.43
CA ASP A 99 -8.20 -13.89 -11.31
C ASP A 99 -7.93 -12.39 -11.37
N PRO A 100 -8.77 -11.63 -12.11
CA PRO A 100 -8.61 -10.19 -12.24
C PRO A 100 -9.10 -9.46 -10.99
N VAL A 101 -8.37 -8.40 -10.63
CA VAL A 101 -8.75 -7.40 -9.63
C VAL A 101 -8.57 -6.03 -10.27
N GLU A 102 -9.48 -5.09 -9.98
CA GLU A 102 -9.34 -3.71 -10.45
C GLU A 102 -8.61 -2.89 -9.38
N VAL A 103 -7.62 -2.13 -9.83
CA VAL A 103 -6.80 -1.25 -8.99
C VAL A 103 -7.07 0.17 -9.41
N ASP A 104 -7.64 0.94 -8.51
CA ASP A 104 -7.97 2.35 -8.70
C ASP A 104 -6.84 3.21 -8.13
N GLU A 105 -6.08 3.88 -8.99
CA GLU A 105 -5.13 4.92 -8.58
C GLU A 105 -5.90 6.18 -8.22
N ILE A 106 -6.02 6.44 -6.92
CA ILE A 106 -6.77 7.57 -6.35
C ILE A 106 -5.83 8.76 -6.14
N ASP A 107 -4.62 8.47 -5.65
CA ASP A 107 -3.54 9.42 -5.45
C ASP A 107 -2.23 8.77 -5.91
N PRO A 108 -1.67 9.18 -7.06
CA PRO A 108 -0.52 8.53 -7.66
C PRO A 108 0.67 8.42 -6.70
N GLY A 109 1.19 7.21 -6.50
CA GLY A 109 2.31 6.92 -5.61
C GLY A 109 1.95 6.84 -4.12
N GLU A 110 0.72 7.17 -3.75
CA GLU A 110 0.33 7.28 -2.34
C GLU A 110 -0.86 6.42 -1.96
N ARG A 111 -1.91 6.36 -2.80
CA ARG A 111 -3.18 5.76 -2.45
C ARG A 111 -3.86 5.05 -3.60
N TYR A 112 -4.23 3.81 -3.33
CA TYR A 112 -4.83 2.91 -4.29
C TYR A 112 -6.07 2.24 -3.70
N GLY A 113 -7.08 1.98 -4.51
CA GLY A 113 -8.24 1.18 -4.16
C GLY A 113 -8.18 -0.19 -4.83
N LEU A 114 -8.61 -1.25 -4.14
CA LEU A 114 -8.78 -2.58 -4.71
C LEU A 114 -10.26 -2.93 -4.72
N ARG A 115 -10.74 -3.46 -5.85
CA ARG A 115 -12.13 -3.93 -5.98
C ARG A 115 -12.23 -5.07 -6.98
N LEU A 116 -13.33 -5.82 -6.91
CA LEU A 116 -13.61 -6.82 -7.94
C LEU A 116 -14.04 -6.12 -9.24
N PRO A 117 -13.76 -6.73 -10.40
CA PRO A 117 -14.20 -6.19 -11.66
C PRO A 117 -15.71 -5.95 -11.71
N GLY A 118 -16.10 -4.73 -12.04
CA GLY A 118 -17.51 -4.31 -12.13
C GLY A 118 -18.15 -3.90 -10.79
N GLU A 119 -17.43 -3.96 -9.67
CA GLU A 119 -17.89 -3.36 -8.43
C GLU A 119 -17.63 -1.86 -8.41
N ARG A 120 -18.45 -1.12 -7.68
CA ARG A 120 -18.28 0.33 -7.51
C ARG A 120 -17.80 0.62 -6.11
N ALA A 121 -16.75 1.42 -6.00
CA ALA A 121 -16.21 1.88 -4.73
C ALA A 121 -16.33 3.40 -4.59
N PHE A 122 -16.30 3.88 -3.34
CA PHE A 122 -16.27 5.31 -3.02
C PHE A 122 -15.12 5.59 -2.08
N TYR A 123 -14.24 6.49 -2.50
CA TYR A 123 -13.07 6.89 -1.75
C TYR A 123 -13.31 8.22 -1.05
N ARG A 124 -12.71 8.40 0.12
CA ARG A 124 -12.74 9.70 0.78
C ARG A 124 -11.79 10.63 0.03
N ASP A 125 -12.26 11.78 -0.42
CA ASP A 125 -11.41 12.83 -0.97
C ASP A 125 -10.49 13.34 0.15
N THR A 126 -9.18 13.17 -0.05
CA THR A 126 -8.18 13.73 0.86
C THR A 126 -7.62 15.05 0.34
N SER A 127 -7.88 15.47 -0.89
CA SER A 127 -7.35 16.69 -1.54
C SER A 127 -7.83 18.02 -0.92
N GLY A 128 -8.75 17.97 0.06
CA GLY A 128 -9.12 19.12 0.88
C GLY A 128 -7.98 19.62 1.80
N PRO A 129 -8.13 20.77 2.48
CA PRO A 129 -7.10 21.43 3.30
C PRO A 129 -6.62 20.64 4.56
N GLY A 130 -6.75 19.32 4.58
CA GLY A 130 -6.11 18.40 5.52
C GLY A 130 -5.40 17.20 4.86
N GLY A 131 -5.37 17.09 3.53
CA GLY A 131 -4.73 15.98 2.80
C GLY A 131 -3.22 15.99 2.78
N SER A 132 -2.65 17.20 2.79
CA SER A 132 -1.20 17.43 2.73
C SER A 132 -0.55 17.40 4.13
N LEU A 133 -1.23 16.85 5.14
CA LEU A 133 -0.70 16.71 6.51
C LEU A 133 0.07 15.39 6.75
N GLN A 134 0.20 14.51 5.75
CA GLN A 134 0.96 13.25 5.88
C GLN A 134 2.44 13.35 5.43
N ASP A 135 2.89 14.53 4.98
CA ASP A 135 4.33 14.84 4.87
C ASP A 135 5.03 14.93 6.24
N ILE A 136 4.29 14.87 7.36
CA ILE A 136 4.84 14.93 8.73
C ILE A 136 5.05 13.53 9.35
N ALA A 137 5.44 12.55 8.54
CA ALA A 137 5.91 11.26 9.05
C ALA A 137 7.20 10.79 8.35
N SER A 138 7.98 11.73 7.82
CA SER A 138 9.42 11.57 7.66
C SER A 138 10.10 12.27 8.84
N ASP A 139 11.06 11.60 9.45
CA ASP A 139 11.90 12.06 10.57
C ASP A 139 11.37 11.83 12.00
N LEU A 140 11.35 10.56 12.42
CA LEU A 140 11.45 10.20 13.83
C LEU A 140 12.05 8.79 13.97
N ASP A 141 13.24 8.58 13.39
CA ASP A 141 14.13 7.49 13.82
C ASP A 141 15.59 7.89 13.53
N GLY A 142 16.07 8.84 14.33
CA GLY A 142 17.41 9.41 14.21
C GLY A 142 17.77 10.24 15.43
N GLY A 143 17.79 9.66 16.63
CA GLY A 143 18.25 10.43 17.79
C GLY A 143 18.05 9.78 19.17
N ARG A 144 18.92 8.82 19.52
CA ARG A 144 19.28 8.51 20.90
C ARG A 144 20.74 8.08 20.89
N GLY A 145 21.69 8.98 21.15
CA GLY A 145 22.09 9.44 22.48
C GLY A 145 23.47 8.82 22.77
N SER A 146 24.54 9.55 22.52
CA SER A 146 25.44 10.11 23.55
C SER A 146 26.12 9.03 24.40
N ASP A 147 27.41 8.78 24.11
CA ASP A 147 28.37 8.50 25.17
C ASP A 147 29.58 9.41 24.93
N ASP A 148 29.58 10.49 25.70
CA ASP A 148 30.74 11.30 26.03
C ASP A 148 31.83 10.40 26.61
N ALA A 149 33.00 10.41 25.98
CA ALA A 149 34.25 10.20 26.69
C ALA A 149 35.30 11.15 26.13
N ASP A 150 35.49 12.26 26.85
CA ASP A 150 36.55 13.25 26.70
C ASP A 150 37.93 12.62 26.44
N PRO A 151 38.63 12.98 25.36
CA PRO A 151 40.08 12.88 25.33
C PRO A 151 40.66 14.09 26.07
N PHE A 152 40.98 13.92 27.35
CA PHE A 152 41.92 14.80 28.05
C PHE A 152 43.27 14.76 27.31
N ASP A 153 43.55 15.81 26.56
CA ASP A 153 44.90 16.24 26.18
C ASP A 153 45.23 17.44 27.06
N LEU A 154 46.30 17.34 27.85
CA LEU A 154 47.13 18.45 28.33
C LEU A 154 48.37 17.90 29.06
N ASP A 155 49.50 18.03 28.36
CA ASP A 155 50.89 18.28 28.80
C ASP A 155 51.53 17.39 29.89
#